data_AF-A0A0Q8VAY4-F1
#
_entry.id   AF-A0A0Q8VAY4-F1
#
_cell.length_a   1.000
_cell.length_b   1.000
_cell.length_c   1.000
_cell.angle_alpha   90.00
_cell.angle_beta   90.00
_cell.angle_gamma   90.00
#
_symmetry.space_group_name_H-M   'P 1'
#
loop_
_entity.id
_entity.type
_entity.pdbx_description
1 polymer ?
#
loop_
_entity_poly.entity_id
_entity_poly.type
_entity_poly.pdbx_seq_one_letter_code
_entity_poly.pdbx_strand_id
1 'polypeptide(L)'
;MHRRGAAAVALLLTGALLSGCSALHDLAAGSTTGDATPSPRTCLPPGADPDPSPAPAPTLDPNVATQIRKALAAVRALPAVDTVGESRSNAQSTYPDPERSYCQLVENHFSTDVTVTVSPEATPQQAGAVPSTMAKHLAWTGVSLSMTVPAGPGHVASVVHYNRTFDQSIPLETSTGVADGLQRIASTSGVTSVEASIPYTMRVEYGSLTVTVDPADETTLAAVRSVIDGTAFADTTLHGSFHNGAKP
;
A
#
# COMPACT_ATOMS: atom_id res chain seq x y z
N MET A 1 25.77 53.54 8.06
CA MET A 1 25.77 53.73 9.54
C MET A 1 24.77 52.73 10.13
N HIS A 2 25.15 51.48 10.42
CA HIS A 2 25.68 50.95 11.69
C HIS A 2 24.78 51.12 12.93
N ARG A 3 24.13 50.02 13.35
CA ARG A 3 24.08 49.38 14.70
C ARG A 3 22.99 48.30 14.66
N ARG A 4 23.28 46.99 14.55
CA ARG A 4 23.87 46.04 15.52
C ARG A 4 23.17 46.08 16.88
N GLY A 5 22.31 45.09 17.12
CA GLY A 5 21.86 44.62 18.42
C GLY A 5 21.99 43.09 18.44
N ALA A 6 22.83 42.58 19.33
CA ALA A 6 23.18 41.17 19.48
C ALA A 6 22.61 40.65 20.80
N ALA A 7 22.17 39.39 20.84
CA ALA A 7 22.25 38.54 22.01
C ALA A 7 22.36 37.08 21.54
N ALA A 8 23.31 36.38 22.12
CA ALA A 8 23.87 35.10 21.70
C ALA A 8 23.75 34.07 22.85
N VAL A 9 24.20 32.84 22.55
CA VAL A 9 24.58 31.72 23.44
C VAL A 9 23.41 30.80 23.86
N ALA A 10 23.47 29.47 23.89
CA ALA A 10 24.17 28.35 23.24
C ALA A 10 24.02 27.14 24.19
N LEU A 11 23.75 25.92 23.69
CA LEU A 11 24.21 24.60 24.20
C LEU A 11 23.57 23.52 23.30
N LEU A 12 24.28 22.87 22.37
CA LEU A 12 25.08 21.65 22.54
C LEU A 12 24.36 20.53 23.33
N LEU A 13 23.83 19.54 22.61
CA LEU A 13 23.78 18.14 23.03
C LEU A 13 24.03 17.25 21.81
N THR A 14 25.24 16.72 21.79
CA THR A 14 25.71 15.58 20.99
C THR A 14 24.99 14.30 21.38
N GLY A 15 24.65 13.47 20.40
CA GLY A 15 24.19 12.09 20.61
C GLY A 15 24.11 11.33 19.29
N ALA A 16 25.26 10.93 18.74
CA ALA A 16 25.35 9.84 17.78
C ALA A 16 25.43 8.51 18.54
N LEU A 17 24.71 7.48 18.06
CA LEU A 17 24.96 6.02 18.15
C LEU A 17 23.66 5.34 17.66
N LEU A 18 23.63 4.79 16.45
CA LEU A 18 23.90 3.37 16.09
C LEU A 18 22.85 2.36 16.59
N SER A 19 22.44 1.51 15.65
CA SER A 19 21.76 0.21 15.80
C SER A 19 20.25 0.18 16.02
N GLY A 20 19.57 -0.52 15.10
CA GLY A 20 18.19 -0.93 15.28
C GLY A 20 17.57 -1.63 14.06
N CYS A 21 18.23 -2.64 13.49
CA CYS A 21 17.52 -3.64 12.69
C CYS A 21 16.44 -4.27 13.60
N SER A 22 15.18 -3.93 13.39
CA SER A 22 14.07 -4.55 14.12
C SER A 22 13.36 -5.49 13.16
N ALA A 23 13.96 -6.66 12.97
CA ALA A 23 13.17 -7.85 12.72
C ALA A 23 12.32 -8.05 13.98
N LEU A 24 11.00 -7.96 13.85
CA LEU A 24 10.09 -8.31 14.93
C LEU A 24 10.11 -9.83 15.10
N HIS A 25 11.07 -10.32 15.86
CA HIS A 25 11.02 -11.61 16.54
C HIS A 25 10.50 -11.38 17.96
N ASP A 26 9.40 -12.05 18.27
CA ASP A 26 8.90 -12.42 19.60
C ASP A 26 8.98 -11.40 20.75
N LEU A 27 7.82 -10.87 21.12
CA LEU A 27 7.53 -10.44 22.49
C LEU A 27 6.16 -10.99 22.91
N ALA A 28 6.15 -12.29 23.21
CA ALA A 28 5.16 -12.90 24.09
C ALA A 28 5.76 -12.97 25.51
N ALA A 29 5.31 -12.10 26.41
CA ALA A 29 5.52 -12.27 27.84
C ALA A 29 4.38 -11.63 28.66
N GLY A 30 3.38 -12.46 29.00
CA GLY A 30 2.81 -12.51 30.34
C GLY A 30 1.59 -11.64 30.66
N SER A 31 0.39 -12.25 30.66
CA SER A 31 -0.35 -12.48 31.93
C SER A 31 -1.59 -13.38 31.75
N THR A 32 -1.51 -14.52 32.43
CA THR A 32 -2.57 -15.26 33.13
C THR A 32 -3.71 -15.97 32.36
N THR A 33 -3.59 -17.31 32.40
CA THR A 33 -4.62 -18.36 32.48
C THR A 33 -5.54 -18.57 31.28
N GLY A 34 -5.04 -19.36 30.34
CA GLY A 34 -5.81 -20.24 29.48
C GLY A 34 -4.84 -21.24 28.85
N ASP A 35 -5.04 -22.54 29.09
CA ASP A 35 -4.26 -23.62 28.49
C ASP A 35 -4.26 -23.48 26.95
N ALA A 36 -3.21 -22.88 26.41
CA ALA A 36 -2.89 -22.93 25.00
C ALA A 36 -1.70 -23.88 24.85
N THR A 37 -2.00 -25.16 24.70
CA THR A 37 -1.03 -26.15 24.24
C THR A 37 -0.39 -25.62 22.96
N PRO A 38 0.95 -25.46 22.85
CA PRO A 38 1.56 -25.03 21.61
C PRO A 38 1.23 -26.06 20.55
N SER A 39 0.63 -25.63 19.44
CA SER A 39 0.36 -26.50 18.29
C SER A 39 1.65 -27.27 17.93
N PRO A 40 1.59 -28.59 17.72
CA PRO A 40 2.78 -29.36 17.36
C PRO A 40 3.33 -28.79 16.05
N ARG A 41 4.58 -28.32 16.07
CA ARG A 41 5.28 -27.86 14.85
C ARG A 41 5.42 -29.06 13.91
N THR A 42 4.56 -29.14 12.89
CA THR A 42 4.56 -30.22 11.90
C THR A 42 5.89 -30.23 11.16
N CYS A 43 6.64 -31.33 11.32
CA CYS A 43 7.93 -31.51 10.68
C CYS A 43 7.72 -32.07 9.27
N LEU A 44 8.05 -31.30 8.23
CA LEU A 44 8.06 -31.80 6.85
C LEU A 44 9.43 -32.35 6.48
N PRO A 45 9.52 -33.56 5.88
CA PRO A 45 10.80 -34.07 5.39
C PRO A 45 11.34 -33.22 4.22
N PRO A 46 12.66 -33.15 4.01
CA PRO A 46 13.25 -32.33 2.96
C PRO A 46 12.81 -32.79 1.56
N GLY A 47 12.32 -31.85 0.74
CA GLY A 47 11.86 -32.12 -0.62
C GLY A 47 10.42 -32.65 -0.72
N ALA A 48 9.70 -32.74 0.41
CA ALA A 48 8.26 -32.94 0.39
C ALA A 48 7.55 -31.59 0.21
N ASP A 49 6.62 -31.53 -0.74
CA ASP A 49 5.71 -30.40 -0.84
C ASP A 49 4.77 -30.40 0.38
N PRO A 50 4.41 -29.22 0.93
CA PRO A 50 3.39 -29.14 1.96
C PRO A 50 2.11 -29.77 1.42
N ASP A 51 1.59 -30.78 2.12
CA ASP A 51 0.32 -31.43 1.76
C ASP A 51 -0.78 -30.35 1.75
N PRO A 52 -1.42 -30.08 0.60
CA PRO A 52 -2.38 -28.99 0.47
C PRO A 52 -3.71 -29.25 1.20
N SER A 53 -3.89 -30.38 1.89
CA SER A 53 -5.20 -30.75 2.41
C SER A 53 -5.26 -31.26 3.86
N PRO A 54 -6.04 -30.59 4.73
CA PRO A 54 -6.61 -29.26 4.53
C PRO A 54 -5.53 -28.20 4.81
N ALA A 55 -5.19 -27.40 3.80
CA ALA A 55 -4.53 -26.12 4.05
C ALA A 55 -5.36 -25.38 5.12
N PRO A 56 -4.73 -24.87 6.20
CA PRO A 56 -5.47 -24.15 7.22
C PRO A 56 -6.22 -23.00 6.56
N ALA A 57 -7.50 -22.84 6.92
CA ALA A 57 -8.28 -21.71 6.46
C ALA A 57 -7.47 -20.41 6.70
N PRO A 58 -7.48 -19.45 5.76
CA PRO A 58 -6.81 -18.16 5.93
C PRO A 58 -7.43 -17.41 7.10
N THR A 59 -6.97 -17.72 8.30
CA THR A 59 -7.54 -17.24 9.56
C THR A 59 -6.57 -16.23 10.11
N LEU A 60 -6.92 -14.97 9.96
CA LEU A 60 -6.17 -13.87 10.53
C LEU A 60 -6.23 -13.93 12.05
N ASP A 61 -5.24 -13.34 12.71
CA ASP A 61 -5.31 -13.04 14.13
C ASP A 61 -6.65 -12.31 14.44
N PRO A 62 -7.39 -12.69 15.50
CA PRO A 62 -8.70 -12.10 15.79
C PRO A 62 -8.70 -10.57 15.96
N ASN A 63 -7.60 -9.98 16.44
CA ASN A 63 -7.47 -8.53 16.55
C ASN A 63 -7.30 -7.91 15.17
N VAL A 64 -6.43 -8.48 14.33
CA VAL A 64 -6.23 -8.05 12.93
C VAL A 64 -7.54 -8.15 12.15
N ALA A 65 -8.26 -9.27 12.25
CA ALA A 65 -9.57 -9.45 11.64
C ALA A 65 -10.59 -8.40 12.11
N THR A 66 -10.52 -7.99 13.38
CA THR A 66 -11.38 -6.94 13.94
C THR A 66 -11.00 -5.55 13.43
N GLN A 67 -9.72 -5.25 13.29
CA GLN A 67 -9.23 -4.00 12.69
C GLN A 67 -9.68 -3.88 11.23
N ILE A 68 -9.51 -4.93 10.43
CA ILE A 68 -9.97 -4.96 9.02
C ILE A 68 -11.47 -4.72 8.95
N ARG A 69 -12.28 -5.43 9.75
CA ARG A 69 -13.74 -5.19 9.77
C ARG A 69 -14.10 -3.74 10.10
N LYS A 70 -13.43 -3.13 11.07
CA LYS A 70 -13.64 -1.71 11.42
C LYS A 70 -13.23 -0.77 10.28
N ALA A 71 -12.08 -1.02 9.66
CA ALA A 71 -11.60 -0.25 8.52
C ALA A 71 -12.58 -0.32 7.35
N LEU A 72 -13.04 -1.52 6.97
CA LEU A 72 -13.99 -1.69 5.88
C LEU A 72 -15.36 -1.07 6.20
N ALA A 73 -15.82 -1.15 7.45
CA ALA A 73 -17.05 -0.47 7.86
C ALA A 73 -16.93 1.06 7.74
N ALA A 74 -15.79 1.62 8.14
CA ALA A 74 -15.52 3.05 8.01
C ALA A 74 -15.42 3.48 6.54
N VAL A 75 -14.76 2.69 5.68
CA VAL A 75 -14.69 2.94 4.23
C VAL A 75 -16.07 2.90 3.58
N ARG A 76 -16.91 1.90 3.90
CA ARG A 76 -18.29 1.81 3.40
C ARG A 76 -19.17 2.99 3.81
N ALA A 77 -18.82 3.68 4.90
CA ALA A 77 -19.55 4.87 5.34
C ALA A 77 -19.11 6.15 4.61
N LEU A 78 -18.08 6.10 3.76
CA LEU A 78 -17.64 7.26 2.99
C LEU A 78 -18.64 7.58 1.86
N PRO A 79 -18.98 8.87 1.64
CA PRO A 79 -20.06 9.25 0.72
C PRO A 79 -19.90 8.82 -0.74
N ALA A 80 -18.66 8.62 -1.20
CA ALA A 80 -18.37 8.32 -2.60
C ALA A 80 -17.97 6.86 -2.83
N VAL A 81 -18.10 5.98 -1.84
CA VAL A 81 -17.77 4.56 -1.99
C VAL A 81 -19.02 3.80 -2.42
N ASP A 82 -18.94 3.12 -3.57
CA ASP A 82 -20.04 2.34 -4.11
C ASP A 82 -19.96 0.88 -3.64
N THR A 83 -18.79 0.26 -3.81
CA THR A 83 -18.58 -1.15 -3.43
C THR A 83 -17.26 -1.36 -2.71
N VAL A 84 -17.25 -2.32 -1.80
CA VAL A 84 -16.07 -2.75 -1.05
C VAL A 84 -16.03 -4.27 -1.00
N GLY A 85 -15.04 -4.86 -1.66
CA GLY A 85 -14.71 -6.28 -1.62
C GLY A 85 -13.53 -6.57 -0.70
N GLU A 86 -13.46 -7.81 -0.21
CA GLU A 86 -12.38 -8.32 0.61
C GLU A 86 -12.10 -9.76 0.18
N SER A 87 -10.85 -10.08 -0.13
CA SER A 87 -10.37 -11.45 -0.31
C SER A 87 -9.18 -11.71 0.59
N ARG A 88 -9.11 -12.92 1.13
CA ARG A 88 -8.00 -13.34 1.99
C ARG A 88 -7.26 -14.49 1.34
N SER A 89 -5.94 -14.46 1.44
CA SER A 89 -5.07 -15.51 0.96
C SER A 89 -4.14 -16.00 2.06
N ASN A 90 -3.70 -17.24 1.92
CA ASN A 90 -2.66 -17.85 2.76
C ASN A 90 -1.65 -18.49 1.81
N ALA A 91 -0.47 -17.90 1.68
CA ALA A 91 0.64 -18.51 0.96
C ALA A 91 1.54 -19.26 1.95
N GLN A 92 2.10 -20.40 1.55
CA GLN A 92 3.00 -21.16 2.41
C GLN A 92 4.44 -21.08 1.91
N SER A 93 5.38 -21.00 2.84
CA SER A 93 6.81 -21.19 2.54
C SER A 93 7.40 -22.22 3.49
N THR A 94 8.39 -22.98 3.01
CA THR A 94 9.14 -23.91 3.85
C THR A 94 10.57 -23.43 4.06
N TYR A 95 11.10 -23.65 5.26
CA TYR A 95 12.50 -23.35 5.58
C TYR A 95 13.10 -24.43 6.47
N PRO A 96 14.42 -24.68 6.42
CA PRO A 96 15.07 -25.69 7.25
C PRO A 96 14.95 -25.35 8.75
N ASP A 97 14.62 -26.34 9.57
CA ASP A 97 14.68 -26.19 11.03
C ASP A 97 16.16 -26.13 11.47
N PRO A 98 16.60 -25.04 12.12
CA PRO A 98 17.99 -24.89 12.54
C PRO A 98 18.42 -25.94 13.59
N GLU A 99 17.48 -26.53 14.33
CA GLU A 99 17.74 -27.54 15.35
C GLU A 99 17.60 -28.98 14.80
N ARG A 100 16.90 -29.15 13.67
CA ARG A 100 16.60 -30.45 13.08
C ARG A 100 16.82 -30.41 11.57
N SER A 101 18.03 -30.76 11.14
CA SER A 101 18.44 -30.73 9.72
C SER A 101 17.62 -31.61 8.77
N TYR A 102 16.88 -32.59 9.31
CA TYR A 102 15.96 -33.46 8.56
C TYR A 102 14.51 -32.90 8.54
N CYS A 103 14.30 -31.67 8.99
CA CYS A 103 13.00 -31.08 9.21
C CYS A 103 12.89 -29.74 8.47
N GLN A 104 11.79 -29.54 7.75
CA GLN A 104 11.36 -28.25 7.25
C GLN A 104 10.20 -27.75 8.08
N LEU A 105 10.26 -26.46 8.42
CA LEU A 105 9.21 -25.70 9.07
C LEU A 105 8.36 -25.03 7.99
N VAL A 106 7.04 -25.07 8.16
CA VAL A 106 6.08 -24.38 7.29
C VAL A 106 5.69 -23.05 7.92
N GLU A 107 5.86 -21.96 7.18
CA GLU A 107 5.33 -20.65 7.52
C GLU A 107 4.10 -20.34 6.65
N ASN A 108 3.10 -19.73 7.27
CA ASN A 108 1.89 -19.29 6.58
C ASN A 108 1.92 -17.75 6.49
N HIS A 109 1.78 -17.23 5.27
CA HIS A 109 1.78 -15.82 4.92
C HIS A 109 0.35 -15.40 4.61
N PHE A 110 -0.35 -14.96 5.64
CA PHE A 110 -1.71 -14.46 5.48
C PHE A 110 -1.69 -13.04 4.95
N SER A 111 -2.52 -12.76 3.94
CA SER A 111 -2.73 -11.41 3.44
C SER A 111 -4.19 -11.15 3.11
N THR A 112 -4.56 -9.88 3.05
CA THR A 112 -5.91 -9.41 2.71
C THR A 112 -5.82 -8.39 1.59
N ASP A 113 -6.51 -8.67 0.50
CA ASP A 113 -6.69 -7.75 -0.61
C ASP A 113 -8.08 -7.12 -0.49
N VAL A 114 -8.11 -5.81 -0.45
CA VAL A 114 -9.33 -5.01 -0.40
C VAL A 114 -9.52 -4.36 -1.76
N THR A 115 -10.71 -4.52 -2.33
CA THR A 115 -11.10 -3.82 -3.56
C THR A 115 -12.13 -2.76 -3.22
N VAL A 116 -11.95 -1.55 -3.72
CA VAL A 116 -12.91 -0.45 -3.54
C VAL A 116 -13.23 0.16 -4.89
N THR A 117 -14.51 0.22 -5.23
CA THR A 117 -14.98 1.06 -6.33
C THR A 117 -15.60 2.32 -5.73
N VAL A 118 -15.05 3.47 -6.11
CA VAL A 118 -15.61 4.78 -5.79
C VAL A 118 -16.49 5.27 -6.94
N SER A 119 -17.40 6.19 -6.65
CA SER A 119 -18.28 6.83 -7.63
C SER A 119 -17.47 7.45 -8.77
N PRO A 120 -17.94 7.39 -10.03
CA PRO A 120 -17.29 8.06 -11.16
C PRO A 120 -17.26 9.59 -11.02
N GLU A 121 -18.12 10.17 -10.18
CA GLU A 121 -18.15 11.62 -9.91
C GLU A 121 -17.41 11.99 -8.62
N ALA A 122 -16.69 11.04 -8.02
CA ALA A 122 -15.94 11.29 -6.79
C ALA A 122 -14.91 12.40 -7.02
N THR A 123 -14.92 13.39 -6.13
CA THR A 123 -13.84 14.38 -6.06
C THR A 123 -12.54 13.72 -5.60
N PRO A 124 -11.36 14.31 -5.91
CA PRO A 124 -10.08 13.83 -5.41
C PRO A 124 -10.03 13.69 -3.89
N GLN A 125 -10.70 14.59 -3.17
CA GLN A 125 -10.76 14.53 -1.71
C GLN A 125 -11.57 13.32 -1.21
N GLN A 126 -12.68 12.98 -1.88
CA GLN A 126 -13.48 11.82 -1.56
C GLN A 126 -12.77 10.51 -1.88
N ALA A 127 -12.11 10.41 -3.03
CA ALA A 127 -11.30 9.24 -3.38
C ALA A 127 -10.08 9.09 -2.43
N GLY A 128 -9.38 10.18 -2.14
CA GLY A 128 -8.26 10.19 -1.19
C GLY A 128 -8.67 9.81 0.24
N ALA A 129 -9.92 10.04 0.63
CA ALA A 129 -10.40 9.65 1.96
C ALA A 129 -10.36 8.14 2.20
N VAL A 130 -10.42 7.30 1.16
CA VAL A 130 -10.43 5.82 1.29
C VAL A 130 -9.13 5.28 1.91
N PRO A 131 -7.93 5.44 1.30
CA PRO A 131 -6.69 4.94 1.88
C PRO A 131 -6.39 5.60 3.22
N SER A 132 -6.69 6.89 3.38
CA SER A 132 -6.53 7.59 4.66
C SER A 132 -7.43 7.02 5.77
N THR A 133 -8.65 6.61 5.44
CA THR A 133 -9.58 5.99 6.39
C THR A 133 -9.14 4.58 6.75
N MET A 134 -8.69 3.79 5.77
CA MET A 134 -8.11 2.47 6.02
C MET A 134 -6.90 2.57 6.97
N ALA A 135 -5.95 3.47 6.69
CA ALA A 135 -4.75 3.68 7.51
C ALA A 135 -5.03 4.14 8.95
N LYS A 136 -6.18 4.78 9.22
CA LYS A 136 -6.58 5.13 10.59
C LYS A 136 -7.01 3.94 11.44
N HIS A 137 -7.47 2.87 10.79
CA HIS A 137 -8.05 1.70 11.44
C HIS A 137 -7.17 0.44 11.34
N LEU A 138 -6.15 0.48 10.49
CA LEU A 138 -5.20 -0.60 10.25
C LEU A 138 -3.80 -0.19 10.70
N ALA A 139 -3.09 -1.17 11.27
CA ALA A 139 -1.66 -1.06 11.56
C ALA A 139 -0.98 -2.38 11.14
N TRP A 140 -1.20 -2.81 9.90
CA TRP A 140 -0.75 -4.11 9.41
C TRP A 140 -0.31 -4.08 7.94
N THR A 141 0.90 -4.61 7.68
CA THR A 141 1.51 -4.72 6.34
C THR A 141 0.89 -5.80 5.47
N GLY A 142 0.08 -6.70 6.03
CA GLY A 142 -0.58 -7.77 5.29
C GLY A 142 -1.82 -7.33 4.49
N VAL A 143 -2.13 -6.03 4.44
CA VAL A 143 -3.29 -5.49 3.71
C VAL A 143 -2.84 -4.71 2.48
N SER A 144 -3.43 -5.04 1.33
CA SER A 144 -3.34 -4.26 0.10
C SER A 144 -4.71 -3.68 -0.27
N LEU A 145 -4.72 -2.52 -0.91
CA LEU A 145 -5.92 -1.90 -1.44
C LEU A 145 -5.77 -1.71 -2.95
N SER A 146 -6.74 -2.18 -3.73
CA SER A 146 -6.97 -1.79 -5.12
C SER A 146 -8.21 -0.90 -5.18
N MET A 147 -8.04 0.35 -5.59
CA MET A 147 -9.13 1.31 -5.68
C MET A 147 -9.36 1.73 -7.14
N THR A 148 -10.61 1.68 -7.57
CA THR A 148 -11.02 2.06 -8.94
C THR A 148 -11.96 3.25 -8.90
N VAL A 149 -11.64 4.28 -9.68
CA VAL A 149 -12.60 5.31 -10.11
C VAL A 149 -13.07 4.91 -11.52
N PRO A 150 -14.33 4.49 -11.72
CA PRO A 150 -14.86 4.14 -13.03
C PRO A 150 -14.81 5.31 -14.00
N ALA A 151 -14.89 5.03 -15.29
CA ALA A 151 -15.03 6.07 -16.29
C ALA A 151 -16.32 6.87 -16.07
N GLY A 152 -16.25 8.17 -16.32
CA GLY A 152 -17.38 9.08 -16.20
C GLY A 152 -17.32 10.17 -17.28
N PRO A 153 -18.21 11.18 -17.20
CA PRO A 153 -18.18 12.28 -18.14
C PRO A 153 -16.81 12.97 -18.15
N GLY A 154 -16.14 12.95 -19.32
CA GLY A 154 -14.88 13.65 -19.54
C GLY A 154 -13.62 12.98 -18.99
N HIS A 155 -13.68 11.74 -18.49
CA HIS A 155 -12.50 11.01 -18.02
C HIS A 155 -12.63 9.49 -18.18
N VAL A 156 -11.50 8.83 -18.40
CA VAL A 156 -11.44 7.35 -18.41
C VAL A 156 -11.38 6.77 -17.01
N ALA A 157 -11.55 5.46 -16.89
CA ALA A 157 -11.36 4.78 -15.62
C ALA A 157 -9.91 4.89 -15.15
N SER A 158 -9.71 4.99 -13.84
CA SER A 158 -8.39 4.94 -13.21
C SER A 158 -8.35 3.95 -12.06
N VAL A 159 -7.20 3.31 -11.89
CA VAL A 159 -6.95 2.34 -10.81
C VAL A 159 -5.72 2.77 -10.02
N VAL A 160 -5.76 2.61 -8.70
CA VAL A 160 -4.60 2.80 -7.84
C VAL A 160 -4.46 1.66 -6.84
N HIS A 161 -3.25 1.14 -6.75
CA HIS A 161 -2.87 0.08 -5.83
C HIS A 161 -2.04 0.66 -4.69
N TYR A 162 -2.48 0.44 -3.45
CA TYR A 162 -1.72 0.70 -2.24
C TYR A 162 -1.25 -0.63 -1.68
N ASN A 163 0.02 -0.98 -1.94
CA ASN A 163 0.54 -2.31 -1.66
C ASN A 163 1.22 -2.36 -0.30
N ARG A 164 0.63 -3.09 0.64
CA ARG A 164 1.21 -3.34 1.98
C ARG A 164 1.53 -2.05 2.76
N THR A 165 0.70 -1.02 2.62
CA THR A 165 0.95 0.37 3.08
C THR A 165 0.36 0.71 4.46
N PHE A 166 -0.48 -0.17 5.03
CA PHE A 166 -1.36 0.17 6.15
C PHE A 166 -0.77 -0.12 7.53
N ASP A 167 0.55 -0.22 7.66
CA ASP A 167 1.27 -0.21 8.94
C ASP A 167 1.71 1.20 9.38
N GLN A 168 1.43 2.20 8.55
CA GLN A 168 1.69 3.61 8.82
C GLN A 168 0.49 4.50 8.52
N SER A 169 0.52 5.72 9.05
CA SER A 169 -0.49 6.74 8.74
C SER A 169 -0.34 7.23 7.31
N ILE A 170 -1.47 7.31 6.59
CA ILE A 170 -1.55 7.99 5.29
C ILE A 170 -2.26 9.33 5.51
N PRO A 171 -1.56 10.48 5.38
CA PRO A 171 -2.20 11.78 5.48
C PRO A 171 -3.23 11.99 4.36
N LEU A 172 -4.35 12.64 4.69
CA LEU A 172 -5.40 12.94 3.72
C LEU A 172 -4.85 13.73 2.54
N GLU A 173 -4.03 14.75 2.80
CA GLU A 173 -3.38 15.57 1.78
C GLU A 173 -2.60 14.73 0.75
N THR A 174 -1.77 13.78 1.22
CA THR A 174 -1.01 12.88 0.34
C THR A 174 -1.93 12.05 -0.54
N SER A 175 -2.94 11.39 0.05
CA SER A 175 -3.89 10.58 -0.70
C SER A 175 -4.77 11.39 -1.66
N THR A 176 -5.11 12.62 -1.31
CA THR A 176 -5.83 13.56 -2.17
C THR A 176 -4.96 13.99 -3.34
N GLY A 177 -3.66 14.25 -3.13
CA GLY A 177 -2.72 14.57 -4.21
C GLY A 177 -2.56 13.43 -5.24
N VAL A 178 -2.54 12.17 -4.77
CA VAL A 178 -2.55 10.99 -5.65
C VAL A 178 -3.85 10.93 -6.45
N ALA A 179 -5.00 11.08 -5.79
CA ALA A 179 -6.30 11.04 -6.46
C ALA A 179 -6.48 12.20 -7.47
N ASP A 180 -6.01 13.41 -7.14
CA ASP A 180 -6.04 14.57 -8.04
C ASP A 180 -5.19 14.33 -9.28
N GLY A 181 -3.98 13.80 -9.08
CA GLY A 181 -3.09 13.43 -10.19
C GLY A 181 -3.74 12.44 -11.14
N LEU A 182 -4.33 11.36 -10.61
CA LEU A 182 -5.04 10.36 -11.42
C LEU A 182 -6.23 10.95 -12.17
N GLN A 183 -7.04 11.79 -11.51
CA GLN A 183 -8.20 12.42 -12.14
C GLN A 183 -7.76 13.34 -13.30
N ARG A 184 -6.73 14.16 -13.11
CA ARG A 184 -6.23 15.06 -14.15
C ARG A 184 -5.67 14.29 -15.35
N ILE A 185 -4.91 13.23 -15.10
CA ILE A 185 -4.38 12.37 -16.17
C ILE A 185 -5.53 11.66 -16.90
N ALA A 186 -6.47 11.06 -16.17
CA ALA A 186 -7.61 10.35 -16.74
C ALA A 186 -8.56 11.25 -17.54
N SER A 187 -8.58 12.56 -17.24
CA SER A 187 -9.35 13.57 -17.98
C SER A 187 -8.60 14.13 -19.19
N THR A 188 -7.34 13.73 -19.42
CA THR A 188 -6.54 14.25 -20.53
C THR A 188 -6.93 13.57 -21.83
N SER A 189 -7.18 14.39 -22.87
CA SER A 189 -7.54 13.88 -24.20
C SER A 189 -6.50 12.89 -24.73
N GLY A 190 -6.95 11.81 -25.34
CA GLY A 190 -6.11 10.73 -25.87
C GLY A 190 -5.71 9.67 -24.84
N VAL A 191 -5.90 9.90 -23.54
CA VAL A 191 -5.68 8.85 -22.52
C VAL A 191 -6.81 7.83 -22.58
N THR A 192 -6.46 6.54 -22.60
CA THR A 192 -7.42 5.42 -22.65
C THR A 192 -7.40 4.56 -21.39
N SER A 193 -6.30 4.56 -20.64
CA SER A 193 -6.21 3.92 -19.32
C SER A 193 -5.19 4.60 -18.42
N VAL A 194 -5.43 4.57 -17.10
CA VAL A 194 -4.51 5.07 -16.07
C VAL A 194 -4.47 4.08 -14.91
N GLU A 195 -3.27 3.64 -14.54
CA GLU A 195 -3.05 2.76 -13.39
C GLU A 195 -1.81 3.21 -12.62
N ALA A 196 -1.92 3.30 -11.29
CA ALA A 196 -0.79 3.63 -10.43
C ALA A 196 -0.58 2.58 -9.34
N SER A 197 0.68 2.40 -8.94
CA SER A 197 1.06 1.59 -7.78
C SER A 197 1.85 2.45 -6.80
N ILE A 198 1.32 2.58 -5.59
CA ILE A 198 1.93 3.34 -4.49
C ILE A 198 2.64 2.34 -3.57
N PRO A 199 3.96 2.47 -3.37
CA PRO A 199 4.73 1.55 -2.55
C PRO A 199 4.41 1.73 -1.07
N TYR A 200 4.74 0.72 -0.26
CA TYR A 200 4.51 0.72 1.18
C TYR A 200 5.07 1.96 1.89
N THR A 201 6.13 2.59 1.36
CA THR A 201 6.74 3.80 1.91
C THR A 201 5.93 5.08 1.69
N MET A 202 4.85 5.02 0.90
CA MET A 202 4.03 6.16 0.47
C MET A 202 4.79 7.23 -0.34
N ARG A 203 6.03 6.92 -0.76
CA ARG A 203 6.82 7.76 -1.66
C ARG A 203 6.34 7.53 -3.09
N VAL A 204 5.46 8.39 -3.58
CA VAL A 204 4.82 8.29 -4.89
C VAL A 204 5.88 8.21 -6.00
N GLU A 205 6.99 8.94 -5.87
CA GLU A 205 8.11 8.94 -6.80
C GLU A 205 8.86 7.61 -6.92
N TYR A 206 8.67 6.70 -5.97
CA TYR A 206 9.17 5.32 -6.01
C TYR A 206 8.11 4.31 -6.43
N GLY A 207 6.89 4.77 -6.70
CA GLY A 207 5.85 3.97 -7.30
C GLY A 207 6.02 3.82 -8.81
N SER A 208 4.95 3.34 -9.42
CA SER A 208 4.81 3.27 -10.87
C SER A 208 3.50 3.92 -11.31
N LEU A 209 3.53 4.47 -12.52
CA LEU A 209 2.36 5.03 -13.21
C LEU A 209 2.35 4.49 -14.64
N THR A 210 1.34 3.71 -14.98
CA THR A 210 1.08 3.20 -16.33
C THR A 210 -0.02 4.03 -16.97
N VAL A 211 0.27 4.62 -18.13
CA VAL A 211 -0.70 5.40 -18.91
C VAL A 211 -0.72 4.90 -20.34
N THR A 212 -1.90 4.55 -20.82
CA THR A 212 -2.11 4.19 -22.24
C THR A 212 -2.74 5.37 -22.96
N VAL A 213 -2.22 5.67 -24.15
CA VAL A 213 -2.62 6.80 -24.98
C VAL A 213 -2.92 6.32 -26.39
N ASP A 214 -4.01 6.80 -27.00
CA ASP A 214 -4.42 6.54 -28.38
C ASP A 214 -5.06 7.83 -29.00
N PRO A 215 -4.48 8.38 -30.09
CA PRO A 215 -3.25 7.97 -30.75
C PRO A 215 -2.00 8.29 -29.90
N ALA A 216 -1.01 7.40 -29.93
CA ALA A 216 0.28 7.60 -29.25
C ALA A 216 1.26 8.47 -30.08
N ASP A 217 0.78 9.57 -30.67
CA ASP A 217 1.64 10.53 -31.36
C ASP A 217 2.38 11.45 -30.38
N GLU A 218 3.47 12.07 -30.83
CA GLU A 218 4.34 12.89 -29.97
C GLU A 218 3.61 14.09 -29.35
N THR A 219 2.62 14.66 -30.06
CA THR A 219 1.87 15.83 -29.56
C THR A 219 0.98 15.42 -28.39
N THR A 220 0.27 14.30 -28.53
CA THR A 220 -0.60 13.75 -27.49
C THR A 220 0.23 13.28 -26.29
N LEU A 221 1.34 12.57 -26.53
CA LEU A 221 2.26 12.14 -25.47
C LEU A 221 2.86 13.34 -24.72
N ALA A 222 3.27 14.41 -25.41
CA ALA A 222 3.80 15.61 -24.77
C ALA A 222 2.74 16.33 -23.92
N ALA A 223 1.48 16.40 -24.39
CA ALA A 223 0.39 16.98 -23.63
C ALA A 223 0.11 16.21 -22.34
N VAL A 224 0.03 14.87 -22.42
CA VAL A 224 -0.15 14.00 -21.24
C VAL A 224 1.04 14.12 -20.29
N ARG A 225 2.28 14.16 -20.80
CA ARG A 225 3.48 14.35 -19.98
C ARG A 225 3.44 15.68 -19.22
N SER A 226 3.06 16.76 -19.88
CA SER A 226 2.91 18.08 -19.24
C SER A 226 1.89 18.08 -18.12
N VAL A 227 0.83 17.27 -18.20
CA VAL A 227 -0.12 17.09 -17.10
C VAL A 227 0.54 16.34 -15.95
N ILE A 228 1.20 15.21 -16.22
CA ILE A 228 1.89 14.38 -15.22
C ILE A 228 2.90 15.20 -14.41
N ASP A 229 3.72 16.01 -15.09
CA ASP A 229 4.75 16.86 -14.46
C ASP A 229 4.16 17.89 -13.47
N GLY A 230 2.86 18.18 -13.55
CA GLY A 230 2.13 19.06 -12.64
C GLY A 230 1.34 18.33 -11.54
N THR A 231 1.60 17.06 -11.29
CA THR A 231 0.88 16.22 -10.31
C THR A 231 1.83 15.59 -9.29
N ALA A 232 1.28 14.85 -8.32
CA ALA A 232 2.06 14.02 -7.40
C ALA A 232 2.94 12.96 -8.11
N PHE A 233 2.69 12.68 -9.40
CA PHE A 233 3.42 11.69 -10.19
C PHE A 233 4.58 12.25 -11.00
N ALA A 234 4.90 13.54 -10.90
CA ALA A 234 5.93 14.20 -11.72
C ALA A 234 7.26 13.43 -11.76
N ASP A 235 7.68 12.89 -10.61
CA ASP A 235 8.91 12.14 -10.45
C ASP A 235 8.72 10.61 -10.44
N THR A 236 7.53 10.12 -10.80
CA THR A 236 7.23 8.67 -10.75
C THR A 236 7.78 7.95 -11.98
N THR A 237 8.12 6.67 -11.82
CA THR A 237 8.48 5.81 -12.95
C THR A 237 7.27 5.62 -13.86
N LEU A 238 7.41 5.95 -15.15
CA LEU A 238 6.31 5.82 -16.13
C LEU A 238 6.43 4.53 -16.94
N HIS A 239 5.29 3.92 -17.23
CA HIS A 239 5.13 2.76 -18.10
C HIS A 239 3.97 2.95 -19.09
N GLY A 240 3.81 2.02 -20.04
CA GLY A 240 2.72 2.02 -21.03
C GLY A 240 3.13 2.65 -22.35
N SER A 241 2.37 3.64 -22.84
CA SER A 241 2.68 4.38 -24.08
C SER A 241 3.93 5.27 -23.94
N PHE A 242 4.46 5.43 -22.73
CA PHE A 242 5.71 6.11 -22.46
C PHE A 242 6.85 5.09 -22.39
N HIS A 243 7.92 5.35 -23.13
CA HIS A 243 9.16 4.58 -22.98
C HIS A 243 9.73 4.84 -21.58
N ASN A 244 10.31 3.81 -20.96
CA ASN A 244 11.07 3.96 -19.71
C ASN A 244 12.18 5.00 -19.98
N GLY A 245 11.93 6.26 -19.67
CA GLY A 245 12.99 7.22 -19.44
C GLY A 245 13.65 6.75 -18.16
N ALA A 246 14.63 5.85 -18.27
CA ALA A 246 15.47 5.51 -17.14
C ALA A 246 15.93 6.84 -16.53
N LYS A 247 15.56 7.09 -15.27
CA LYS A 247 16.16 8.18 -14.51
C LYS A 247 17.68 7.97 -14.56
N PRO A 248 18.48 9.01 -14.85
CA PRO A 248 19.93 8.91 -14.68
C PRO A 248 20.30 8.57 -13.23
#